data_AF-A0A8X8B424-F1
#
_entry.id   AF-A0A8X8B424-F1
#
_cell.length_a   1.000
_cell.length_b   1.000
_cell.length_c   1.000
_cell.angle_alpha   90.00
_cell.angle_beta   90.00
_cell.angle_gamma   90.00
#
_symmetry.space_group_name_H-M   'P 1'
#
loop_
_entity.id
_entity.type
_entity.pdbx_description
1 polymer ?
#
loop_
_entity_poly.entity_id
_entity_poly.type
_entity_poly.pdbx_seq_one_letter_code
_entity_poly.pdbx_strand_id
1 'polypeptide(L)'
;MVEEAILGFLKNTVIKSLQGFGYIEAKVLKRESWDLTDEGKKYAAEGSPEFHFFSAVPEEGRSISIDDLKRMLDPSVFHVGSKQAPKKKWVAIFGKQVSRTVQHVVEDKVKVEMLLQIQQGVEELDKESLKSLKTRKLVKGPNYASKRKSLPTDLTREKSTKLEGGQPILDAGHLHPLLKVRKQFKDIFCQMGFEEMPTNNFLPEDYVERVRQWKREEANKNLLRTHTTAVSSRMLYALAKESSPFPPKQNEAVDRTHLAEFHQIEGLVCDRGLTLGDLIGVLQEFFSRLGMSKLRFKPAYKPTGNSGMFRPEMLQPMGLPEDVRVIAWGLSLERPTMILYDIDNIRGLFGHKVNLAKIKQNRLCRIGIESA
;
A
#
# COMPACT_ATOMS: atom_id res chain seq x y z
N MET A 1 -26.35 -38.03 -12.95
CA MET A 1 -26.00 -36.59 -12.93
C MET A 1 -25.22 -36.15 -11.68
N VAL A 2 -25.61 -36.54 -10.45
CA VAL A 2 -24.87 -36.12 -9.24
C VAL A 2 -23.53 -36.88 -9.10
N GLU A 3 -23.50 -38.19 -9.38
CA GLU A 3 -22.26 -38.99 -9.31
C GLU A 3 -21.21 -38.61 -10.35
N GLU A 4 -21.58 -38.42 -11.62
CA GLU A 4 -20.64 -37.96 -12.67
C GLU A 4 -20.05 -36.58 -12.39
N ALA A 5 -20.87 -35.66 -11.84
CA ALA A 5 -20.41 -34.33 -11.47
C ALA A 5 -19.42 -34.37 -10.28
N ILE A 6 -19.63 -35.27 -9.32
CA ILE A 6 -18.71 -35.49 -8.19
C ILE A 6 -17.42 -36.14 -8.68
N LEU A 7 -17.51 -37.14 -9.57
CA LEU A 7 -16.34 -37.81 -10.15
C LEU A 7 -15.48 -36.85 -10.99
N GLY A 8 -16.11 -35.99 -11.80
CA GLY A 8 -15.42 -34.97 -12.60
C GLY A 8 -14.76 -33.89 -11.76
N PHE A 9 -15.39 -33.49 -10.65
CA PHE A 9 -14.83 -32.49 -9.73
C PHE A 9 -13.63 -33.04 -8.96
N LEU A 10 -13.71 -34.30 -8.49
CA LEU A 10 -12.59 -34.97 -7.82
C LEU A 10 -11.41 -35.17 -8.79
N LYS A 11 -11.66 -35.64 -10.02
CA LYS A 11 -10.61 -35.82 -11.03
C LYS A 11 -9.87 -34.52 -11.37
N ASN A 12 -10.60 -33.41 -11.56
CA ASN A 12 -9.99 -32.13 -11.93
C ASN A 12 -9.19 -31.51 -10.76
N THR A 13 -9.66 -31.70 -9.52
CA THR A 13 -8.96 -31.22 -8.33
C THR A 13 -7.65 -31.98 -8.09
N VAL A 14 -7.67 -33.31 -8.26
CA VAL A 14 -6.48 -34.15 -8.13
C VAL A 14 -5.47 -33.85 -9.24
N ILE A 15 -5.90 -33.71 -10.50
CA ILE A 15 -5.02 -33.36 -11.62
C ILE A 15 -4.35 -32.00 -11.39
N LYS A 16 -5.10 -30.99 -10.94
CA LYS A 16 -4.54 -29.66 -10.61
C LYS A 16 -3.58 -29.69 -9.43
N SER A 17 -3.86 -30.52 -8.42
CA SER A 17 -2.97 -30.72 -7.27
C SER A 17 -1.64 -31.34 -7.72
N LEU A 18 -1.69 -32.42 -8.51
CA LEU A 18 -0.50 -33.07 -9.04
C LEU A 18 0.31 -32.17 -9.99
N GLN A 19 -0.35 -31.32 -10.78
CA GLN A 19 0.31 -30.26 -11.57
C GLN A 19 0.96 -29.20 -10.68
N GLY A 20 0.30 -28.78 -9.59
CA GLY A 20 0.84 -27.80 -8.64
C GLY A 20 2.08 -28.28 -7.88
N PHE A 21 2.18 -29.59 -7.65
CA PHE A 21 3.39 -30.24 -7.13
C PHE A 21 4.43 -30.57 -8.21
N GLY A 22 4.13 -30.33 -9.49
CA GLY A 22 5.04 -30.60 -10.61
C GLY A 22 5.19 -32.07 -11.00
N TYR A 23 4.30 -32.97 -10.55
CA TYR A 23 4.40 -34.40 -10.82
C TYR A 23 3.88 -34.81 -12.21
N ILE A 24 2.98 -34.02 -12.80
CA ILE A 24 2.38 -34.31 -14.11
C ILE A 24 2.25 -33.06 -14.96
N GLU A 25 2.22 -33.24 -16.27
CA GLU A 25 1.86 -32.21 -17.23
C GLU A 25 0.52 -32.60 -17.88
N ALA A 26 -0.53 -31.82 -17.64
CA ALA A 26 -1.88 -32.13 -18.12
C ALA A 26 -2.33 -31.13 -19.18
N LYS A 27 -2.75 -31.65 -20.35
CA LYS A 27 -3.35 -30.87 -21.43
C LYS A 27 -4.87 -31.00 -21.38
N VAL A 28 -5.57 -29.90 -21.16
CA VAL A 28 -7.03 -29.89 -21.09
C VAL A 28 -7.60 -29.93 -22.50
N LEU A 29 -8.26 -31.04 -22.85
CA LEU A 29 -9.10 -31.15 -24.04
C LEU A 29 -10.52 -30.70 -23.68
N LYS A 30 -10.97 -29.58 -24.25
CA LYS A 30 -12.35 -29.11 -24.10
C LYS A 30 -13.21 -29.68 -25.23
N ARG A 31 -14.31 -30.33 -24.86
CA ARG A 31 -15.42 -30.66 -25.76
C ARG A 31 -16.64 -29.89 -25.26
N GLU A 32 -17.31 -29.19 -26.16
CA GLU A 32 -18.48 -28.37 -25.85
C GLU A 32 -19.72 -29.04 -26.44
N SER A 33 -20.71 -29.36 -25.61
CA SER A 33 -22.02 -29.83 -26.04
C SER A 33 -23.10 -28.86 -25.57
N TRP A 34 -24.20 -28.82 -26.32
CA TRP A 34 -25.36 -27.99 -25.98
C TRP A 34 -26.51 -28.89 -25.54
N ASP A 35 -27.10 -28.59 -24.38
CA ASP A 35 -28.26 -29.31 -23.86
C ASP A 35 -29.50 -28.40 -23.80
N LEU A 36 -30.66 -28.98 -24.08
CA LEU A 36 -31.95 -28.29 -23.95
C LEU A 36 -32.30 -28.05 -22.47
N THR A 37 -32.83 -26.86 -22.16
CA THR A 37 -33.45 -26.60 -20.85
C THR A 37 -34.76 -27.39 -20.70
N ASP A 38 -35.26 -27.50 -19.47
CA ASP A 38 -36.53 -28.21 -19.21
C ASP A 38 -37.72 -27.54 -19.93
N GLU A 39 -37.65 -26.22 -20.13
CA GLU A 39 -38.59 -25.44 -20.94
C GLU A 39 -38.37 -25.66 -22.45
N GLY A 40 -37.10 -25.72 -22.90
CA GLY A 40 -36.75 -26.05 -24.28
C GLY A 40 -37.20 -27.46 -24.70
N LYS A 41 -37.14 -28.44 -23.79
CA LYS A 41 -37.65 -29.80 -24.01
C LYS A 41 -39.18 -29.82 -24.20
N LYS A 42 -39.92 -29.04 -23.40
CA LYS A 42 -41.37 -28.89 -23.57
C LYS A 42 -41.72 -28.25 -24.91
N TYR A 43 -40.98 -27.21 -25.30
CA TYR A 43 -41.22 -26.54 -26.59
C TYR A 43 -40.85 -27.42 -27.79
N ALA A 44 -39.88 -28.31 -27.65
CA ALA A 44 -39.55 -29.31 -28.67
C ALA A 44 -40.66 -30.39 -28.81
N ALA A 45 -41.31 -30.78 -27.71
CA ALA A 45 -42.32 -31.84 -27.71
C ALA A 45 -43.74 -31.35 -28.07
N GLU A 46 -44.20 -30.27 -27.44
CA GLU A 46 -45.58 -29.77 -27.55
C GLU A 46 -45.64 -28.57 -28.49
N GLY A 47 -44.64 -27.69 -28.38
CA GLY A 47 -44.53 -26.54 -29.22
C GLY A 47 -44.08 -25.23 -28.62
N SER A 48 -43.72 -24.29 -29.50
CA SER A 48 -43.49 -22.90 -29.13
C SER A 48 -44.78 -22.26 -28.59
N PRO A 49 -44.68 -21.38 -27.56
CA PRO A 49 -45.83 -20.68 -27.00
C PRO A 49 -46.62 -19.85 -28.02
N GLU A 50 -45.95 -19.25 -29.01
CA GLU A 50 -46.60 -18.52 -30.09
C GLU A 50 -47.44 -19.41 -31.01
N PHE A 51 -47.05 -20.67 -31.20
CA PHE A 51 -47.84 -21.64 -31.97
C PHE A 51 -49.09 -22.05 -31.19
N HIS A 52 -48.97 -22.37 -29.89
CA HIS A 52 -50.13 -22.68 -29.06
C HIS A 52 -51.13 -21.52 -29.00
N PHE A 53 -50.63 -20.28 -28.93
CA PHE A 53 -51.47 -19.09 -29.00
C PHE A 53 -52.19 -18.96 -30.35
N PHE A 54 -51.52 -19.24 -31.47
CA PHE A 54 -52.14 -19.25 -32.80
C PHE A 54 -53.19 -20.36 -32.93
N SER A 55 -52.87 -21.60 -32.51
CA SER A 55 -53.78 -22.75 -32.58
C SER A 55 -55.07 -22.55 -31.78
N ALA A 56 -55.01 -21.80 -30.67
CA ALA A 56 -56.18 -21.50 -29.84
C ALA A 56 -57.14 -20.45 -30.44
N VAL A 57 -56.72 -19.69 -31.46
CA VAL A 57 -57.62 -18.79 -32.19
C VAL A 57 -58.42 -19.62 -33.20
N PRO A 58 -59.75 -19.50 -33.35
CA PRO A 58 -60.50 -20.31 -34.30
C PRO A 58 -60.22 -19.97 -35.78
N GLU A 59 -60.45 -20.93 -36.68
CA GLU A 59 -60.35 -20.73 -38.14
C GLU A 59 -61.66 -20.12 -38.68
N GLU A 60 -61.51 -19.16 -39.59
CA GLU A 60 -62.56 -18.42 -40.33
C GLU A 60 -63.43 -17.44 -39.53
N GLY A 61 -63.20 -16.14 -39.77
CA GLY A 61 -64.14 -15.03 -39.52
C GLY A 61 -64.52 -14.74 -38.06
N ARG A 62 -64.19 -15.62 -37.12
CA ARG A 62 -64.53 -15.47 -35.70
C ARG A 62 -63.32 -14.98 -34.92
N SER A 63 -63.43 -13.77 -34.39
CA SER A 63 -62.51 -13.26 -33.39
C SER A 63 -62.79 -13.89 -32.04
N ILE A 64 -61.75 -14.29 -31.32
CA ILE A 64 -61.87 -14.68 -29.90
C ILE A 64 -61.49 -13.51 -29.00
N SER A 65 -62.17 -13.38 -27.85
CA SER A 65 -61.80 -12.38 -26.85
C SER A 65 -60.46 -12.74 -26.22
N ILE A 66 -59.63 -11.73 -25.95
CA ILE A 66 -58.37 -11.88 -25.19
C ILE A 66 -58.63 -12.57 -23.84
N ASP A 67 -59.78 -12.31 -23.21
CA ASP A 67 -60.12 -12.89 -21.90
C ASP A 67 -60.52 -14.37 -21.98
N ASP A 68 -61.00 -14.84 -23.13
CA ASP A 68 -61.29 -16.26 -23.34
C ASP A 68 -60.00 -17.03 -23.67
N LEU A 69 -59.09 -16.43 -24.44
CA LEU A 69 -57.75 -16.99 -24.65
C LEU A 69 -56.94 -17.10 -23.35
N LYS A 70 -57.11 -16.17 -22.40
CA LYS A 70 -56.50 -16.27 -21.05
C LYS A 70 -57.02 -17.45 -20.24
N ARG A 71 -58.25 -17.90 -20.49
CA ARG A 71 -58.85 -19.05 -19.78
C ARG A 71 -58.45 -20.38 -20.40
N MET A 72 -58.21 -20.40 -21.70
CA MET A 72 -57.89 -21.63 -22.46
C MET A 72 -56.40 -21.98 -22.45
N LEU A 73 -55.51 -21.01 -22.26
CA LEU A 73 -54.06 -21.19 -22.31
C LEU A 73 -53.44 -20.99 -20.93
N ASP A 74 -52.35 -21.73 -20.67
CA ASP A 74 -51.54 -21.51 -19.48
C ASP A 74 -51.06 -20.04 -19.39
N PRO A 75 -51.05 -19.43 -18.19
CA PRO A 75 -50.69 -18.02 -18.03
C PRO A 75 -49.32 -17.64 -18.59
N SER A 76 -48.35 -18.55 -18.51
CA SER A 76 -46.99 -18.39 -19.05
C SER A 76 -46.98 -18.41 -20.59
N VAL A 77 -47.68 -19.38 -21.18
CA VAL A 77 -47.82 -19.55 -22.63
C VAL A 77 -48.58 -18.38 -23.24
N PHE A 78 -49.68 -17.96 -22.61
CA PHE A 78 -50.46 -16.80 -23.01
C PHE A 78 -49.64 -15.51 -23.00
N HIS A 79 -48.86 -15.27 -21.94
CA HIS A 79 -48.06 -14.04 -21.81
C HIS A 79 -46.95 -13.94 -22.88
N VAL A 80 -46.30 -15.05 -23.20
CA VAL A 80 -45.24 -15.10 -24.21
C VAL A 80 -45.84 -15.10 -25.63
N GLY A 81 -46.84 -15.95 -25.87
CA GLY A 81 -47.50 -16.11 -27.16
C GLY A 81 -48.20 -14.84 -27.65
N SER A 82 -48.95 -14.15 -26.79
CA SER A 82 -49.66 -12.90 -27.13
C SER A 82 -48.73 -11.75 -27.56
N LYS A 83 -47.46 -11.77 -27.13
CA LYS A 83 -46.45 -10.76 -27.51
C LYS A 83 -45.68 -11.13 -28.76
N GLN A 84 -45.48 -12.43 -29.03
CA GLN A 84 -44.63 -12.92 -30.12
C GLN A 84 -45.43 -13.21 -31.40
N ALA A 85 -46.64 -13.76 -31.27
CA ALA A 85 -47.47 -14.12 -32.42
C ALA A 85 -47.85 -12.91 -33.32
N PRO A 86 -48.17 -11.70 -32.78
CA PRO A 86 -48.42 -10.53 -33.62
C PRO A 86 -47.16 -9.99 -34.32
N LYS A 87 -45.99 -10.07 -33.66
CA LYS A 87 -44.71 -9.63 -34.25
C LYS A 87 -44.31 -10.48 -35.45
N LYS A 88 -44.64 -11.77 -35.43
CA LYS A 88 -44.48 -12.70 -36.56
C LYS A 88 -45.61 -12.57 -37.60
N LYS A 89 -46.56 -11.66 -37.41
CA LYS A 89 -47.75 -11.45 -38.27
C LYS A 89 -48.64 -12.69 -38.41
N TRP A 90 -48.65 -13.58 -37.42
CA TRP A 90 -49.50 -14.78 -37.42
C TRP A 90 -50.95 -14.47 -37.02
N VAL A 91 -51.11 -13.50 -36.13
CA VAL A 91 -52.39 -13.03 -35.60
C VAL A 91 -52.44 -11.51 -35.56
N ALA A 92 -53.62 -10.93 -35.77
CA ALA A 92 -53.87 -9.50 -35.62
C ALA A 92 -54.73 -9.25 -34.37
N ILE A 93 -54.35 -8.24 -33.59
CA ILE A 93 -55.07 -7.87 -32.37
C ILE A 93 -55.77 -6.53 -32.63
N PHE A 94 -57.10 -6.52 -32.59
CA PHE A 94 -57.94 -5.34 -32.72
C PHE A 94 -58.70 -5.13 -31.41
N GLY A 95 -58.20 -4.22 -30.56
CA GLY A 95 -58.78 -3.96 -29.25
C GLY A 95 -58.75 -5.20 -28.34
N LYS A 96 -59.94 -5.72 -27.98
CA LYS A 96 -60.11 -6.92 -27.15
C LYS A 96 -60.24 -8.23 -27.96
N GLN A 97 -60.12 -8.17 -29.28
CA GLN A 97 -60.35 -9.30 -30.18
C GLN A 97 -59.08 -9.69 -30.94
N VAL A 98 -58.88 -11.00 -31.09
CA VAL A 98 -57.75 -11.57 -31.83
C VAL A 98 -58.29 -12.39 -33.01
N SER A 99 -57.78 -12.12 -34.21
CA SER A 99 -58.10 -12.85 -35.44
C SER A 99 -56.83 -13.39 -36.11
N ARG A 100 -56.96 -14.51 -36.83
CA ARG A 100 -55.84 -15.09 -37.59
C ARG A 100 -55.59 -14.28 -38.86
N THR A 101 -54.32 -13.98 -39.13
CA THR A 101 -53.88 -13.30 -40.37
C THR A 101 -53.41 -14.30 -41.43
N VAL A 102 -53.00 -15.48 -41.00
CA VAL A 102 -52.50 -16.56 -41.87
C VAL A 102 -53.34 -17.81 -41.65
N GLN A 103 -53.71 -18.51 -42.72
CA GLN A 103 -54.51 -19.75 -42.65
C GLN A 103 -53.69 -20.93 -42.09
N HIS A 104 -52.43 -21.07 -42.53
CA HIS A 104 -51.51 -22.08 -42.03
C HIS A 104 -50.13 -21.47 -41.76
N VAL A 105 -49.55 -21.77 -40.59
CA VAL A 105 -48.16 -21.40 -40.28
C VAL A 105 -47.23 -22.41 -40.96
N VAL A 106 -46.64 -22.03 -42.09
CA VAL A 106 -45.86 -22.93 -42.95
C VAL A 106 -44.46 -23.25 -42.38
N GLU A 107 -43.88 -22.39 -41.54
CA GLU A 107 -42.59 -22.70 -40.88
C GLU A 107 -42.53 -22.10 -39.47
N ASP A 108 -42.81 -22.89 -38.45
CA ASP A 108 -42.30 -22.57 -37.11
C ASP A 108 -40.81 -22.93 -37.05
N LYS A 109 -39.96 -22.06 -37.61
CA LYS A 109 -38.50 -22.21 -37.61
C LYS A 109 -37.91 -22.41 -36.20
N VAL A 110 -38.68 -22.10 -35.14
CA VAL A 110 -38.25 -22.25 -33.75
C VAL A 110 -38.58 -23.64 -33.19
N LYS A 111 -39.60 -24.33 -33.71
CA LYS A 111 -40.18 -25.50 -33.02
C LYS A 111 -39.42 -26.80 -33.22
N VAL A 112 -39.11 -27.22 -34.45
CA VAL A 112 -38.86 -28.67 -34.67
C VAL A 112 -37.42 -28.96 -35.07
N GLU A 113 -36.90 -28.38 -36.14
CA GLU A 113 -35.60 -28.85 -36.65
C GLU A 113 -34.42 -28.49 -35.74
N MET A 114 -34.31 -27.23 -35.29
CA MET A 114 -33.14 -26.79 -34.51
C MET A 114 -33.08 -27.36 -33.08
N LEU A 115 -34.24 -27.54 -32.42
CA LEU A 115 -34.30 -28.13 -31.08
C LEU A 115 -34.20 -29.66 -31.13
N LEU A 116 -34.79 -30.33 -32.13
CA LEU A 116 -34.54 -31.76 -32.34
C LEU A 116 -33.11 -32.03 -32.79
N GLN A 117 -32.47 -31.18 -33.59
CA GLN A 117 -31.06 -31.33 -33.97
C GLN A 117 -30.16 -31.34 -32.74
N ILE A 118 -30.43 -30.46 -31.75
CA ILE A 118 -29.74 -30.47 -30.45
C ILE A 118 -30.04 -31.76 -29.68
N GLN A 119 -31.29 -32.24 -29.68
CA GLN A 119 -31.67 -33.49 -29.01
C GLN A 119 -31.12 -34.75 -29.70
N GLN A 120 -30.88 -34.71 -31.01
CA GLN A 120 -30.34 -35.78 -31.85
C GLN A 120 -28.80 -35.74 -31.94
N GLY A 121 -28.15 -34.76 -31.32
CA GLY A 121 -26.69 -34.68 -31.21
C GLY A 121 -25.96 -34.12 -32.43
N VAL A 122 -26.62 -33.32 -33.26
CA VAL A 122 -25.98 -32.67 -34.42
C VAL A 122 -25.15 -31.47 -33.93
N GLU A 123 -23.84 -31.47 -34.19
CA GLU A 123 -22.86 -30.50 -33.67
C GLU A 123 -22.86 -29.13 -34.39
N GLU A 124 -23.48 -29.00 -35.57
CA GLU A 124 -23.46 -27.76 -36.35
C GLU A 124 -24.80 -27.01 -36.30
N LEU A 125 -24.89 -26.01 -35.41
CA LEU A 125 -25.92 -24.97 -35.45
C LEU A 125 -25.31 -23.63 -35.88
N ASP A 126 -26.05 -22.89 -36.70
CA ASP A 126 -25.71 -21.51 -37.03
C ASP A 126 -25.60 -20.62 -35.77
N LYS A 127 -24.59 -19.74 -35.77
CA LYS A 127 -24.28 -18.81 -34.67
C LYS A 127 -25.41 -17.82 -34.38
N GLU A 128 -26.17 -17.37 -35.38
CA GLU A 128 -27.33 -16.49 -35.16
C GLU A 128 -28.46 -17.22 -34.42
N SER A 129 -28.74 -18.44 -34.83
CA SER A 129 -29.74 -19.32 -34.23
C SER A 129 -29.42 -19.62 -32.77
N LEU A 130 -28.16 -19.96 -32.47
CA LEU A 130 -27.68 -20.21 -31.11
C LEU A 130 -27.79 -18.97 -30.19
N LYS A 131 -27.53 -17.77 -30.73
CA LYS A 131 -27.66 -16.51 -29.99
C LYS A 131 -29.12 -16.23 -29.63
N SER A 132 -30.06 -16.53 -30.53
CA SER A 132 -31.50 -16.40 -30.28
C SER A 132 -31.97 -17.35 -29.16
N LEU A 133 -31.52 -18.61 -29.17
CA LEU A 133 -31.86 -19.63 -28.18
C LEU A 133 -31.28 -19.33 -26.79
N LYS A 134 -30.06 -18.80 -26.72
CA LYS A 134 -29.43 -18.31 -25.48
C LYS A 134 -30.24 -17.16 -24.87
N THR A 135 -30.65 -16.19 -25.69
CA THR A 135 -31.41 -15.03 -25.24
C THR A 135 -32.76 -15.44 -24.65
N ARG A 136 -33.37 -16.50 -25.21
CA ARG A 136 -34.65 -17.07 -24.74
C ARG A 136 -34.49 -18.08 -23.60
N LYS A 137 -33.27 -18.35 -23.12
CA LYS A 137 -32.97 -19.33 -22.06
C LYS A 137 -33.50 -20.74 -22.38
N LEU A 138 -33.44 -21.17 -23.64
CA LEU A 138 -33.91 -22.49 -24.10
C LEU A 138 -32.80 -23.54 -24.16
N VAL A 139 -31.54 -23.13 -24.05
CA VAL A 139 -30.35 -23.99 -24.04
C VAL A 139 -29.45 -23.67 -22.85
N LYS A 140 -28.87 -24.70 -22.21
CA LYS A 140 -27.89 -24.56 -21.12
C LYS A 140 -26.49 -24.72 -21.73
N GLY A 141 -25.64 -23.72 -21.55
CA GLY A 141 -24.22 -23.78 -21.92
C GLY A 141 -23.31 -24.13 -20.73
N PRO A 142 -22.00 -24.32 -20.96
CA PRO A 142 -21.05 -24.80 -19.95
C PRO A 142 -20.86 -23.87 -18.73
N ASN A 143 -21.32 -22.63 -18.79
CA ASN A 143 -21.27 -21.66 -17.68
C ASN A 143 -22.61 -21.49 -16.94
N TYR A 144 -23.62 -22.33 -17.21
CA TYR A 144 -24.91 -22.27 -16.52
C TYR A 144 -24.81 -22.93 -15.13
N ALA A 145 -24.89 -22.14 -14.06
CA ALA A 145 -24.89 -22.62 -12.69
C ALA A 145 -26.07 -22.04 -11.91
N SER A 146 -26.97 -22.91 -11.42
CA SER A 146 -28.22 -22.51 -10.75
C SER A 146 -28.02 -21.94 -9.33
N LYS A 147 -26.86 -22.15 -8.72
CA LYS A 147 -26.47 -21.57 -7.42
C LYS A 147 -25.01 -21.15 -7.45
N ARG A 148 -24.73 -19.94 -6.95
CA ARG A 148 -23.37 -19.43 -6.74
C ARG A 148 -22.73 -20.27 -5.62
N LYS A 149 -21.73 -21.08 -5.95
CA LYS A 149 -20.90 -21.76 -4.93
C LYS A 149 -20.02 -20.71 -4.26
N SER A 150 -20.21 -20.47 -2.97
CA SER A 150 -19.20 -19.78 -2.17
C SER A 150 -17.98 -20.70 -2.07
N LEU A 151 -16.80 -20.15 -2.34
CA LEU A 151 -15.56 -20.88 -2.15
C LEU A 151 -15.31 -20.98 -0.63
N PRO A 152 -14.94 -22.15 -0.10
CA PRO A 152 -14.50 -22.27 1.29
C PRO A 152 -13.31 -21.33 1.54
N THR A 153 -13.44 -20.49 2.55
CA THR A 153 -12.53 -19.38 2.85
C THR A 153 -11.27 -19.81 3.60
N ASP A 154 -11.25 -21.02 4.18
CA ASP A 154 -10.11 -21.47 4.96
C ASP A 154 -9.29 -22.52 4.21
N LEU A 155 -7.99 -22.24 4.17
CA LEU A 155 -7.05 -22.78 3.22
C LEU A 155 -5.92 -23.46 4.00
N THR A 156 -6.05 -24.77 4.20
CA THR A 156 -4.93 -25.66 4.56
C THR A 156 -3.88 -25.61 3.45
N ARG A 157 -2.62 -25.93 3.78
CA ARG A 157 -1.32 -25.80 3.04
C ARG A 157 -1.28 -26.11 1.52
N GLU A 158 -2.39 -26.44 0.87
CA GLU A 158 -2.55 -26.95 -0.49
C GLU A 158 -2.99 -25.93 -1.57
N LYS A 159 -3.22 -24.64 -1.27
CA LYS A 159 -3.36 -23.64 -2.37
C LYS A 159 -2.46 -22.42 -2.17
N SER A 160 -1.24 -22.50 -2.69
CA SER A 160 -0.60 -21.35 -3.33
C SER A 160 -1.40 -21.08 -4.62
N THR A 161 -1.94 -19.91 -4.95
CA THR A 161 -1.71 -18.53 -4.54
C THR A 161 -3.01 -17.76 -4.77
N LYS A 162 -3.59 -17.16 -3.73
CA LYS A 162 -4.35 -15.91 -3.84
C LYS A 162 -3.54 -14.85 -3.11
N LEU A 163 -2.78 -14.05 -3.86
CA LEU A 163 -2.17 -12.83 -3.34
C LEU A 163 -3.19 -11.69 -3.49
N GLU A 164 -4.38 -11.85 -2.90
CA GLU A 164 -5.31 -10.74 -2.67
C GLU A 164 -5.39 -10.54 -1.16
N GLY A 165 -4.41 -9.80 -0.67
CA GLY A 165 -4.18 -9.51 0.74
C GLY A 165 -2.76 -8.98 0.84
N GLY A 166 -2.59 -7.79 1.43
CA GLY A 166 -1.25 -7.27 1.70
C GLY A 166 -0.43 -8.33 2.40
N GLN A 167 0.84 -8.48 2.03
CA GLN A 167 1.74 -9.39 2.73
C GLN A 167 1.61 -9.16 4.24
N PRO A 168 1.48 -10.23 5.05
CA PRO A 168 1.41 -10.06 6.49
C PRO A 168 2.63 -9.27 6.94
N ILE A 169 2.41 -8.22 7.74
CA ILE A 169 3.50 -7.46 8.34
C ILE A 169 4.26 -8.44 9.23
N LEU A 170 5.48 -8.78 8.83
CA LEU A 170 6.34 -9.67 9.61
C LEU A 170 6.68 -8.98 10.94
N ASP A 171 6.55 -9.73 12.04
CA ASP A 171 7.04 -9.26 13.34
C ASP A 171 8.57 -9.21 13.29
N ALA A 172 9.11 -7.99 13.27
CA ALA A 172 10.53 -7.71 13.20
C ALA A 172 10.95 -6.70 14.27
N GLY A 173 12.26 -6.60 14.52
CA GLY A 173 12.81 -5.54 15.37
C GLY A 173 12.66 -4.16 14.72
N HIS A 174 12.36 -3.14 15.52
CA HIS A 174 12.20 -1.77 15.03
C HIS A 174 13.15 -0.81 15.74
N LEU A 175 13.84 0.02 14.96
CA LEU A 175 14.68 1.10 15.47
C LEU A 175 13.89 2.40 15.60
N HIS A 176 14.12 3.11 16.69
CA HIS A 176 13.52 4.41 16.95
C HIS A 176 13.97 5.45 15.88
N PRO A 177 13.08 6.31 15.34
CA PRO A 177 13.42 7.28 14.30
C PRO A 177 14.64 8.15 14.65
N LEU A 178 14.67 8.68 15.88
CA LEU A 178 15.77 9.50 16.39
C LEU A 178 17.11 8.76 16.35
N LEU A 179 17.13 7.47 16.69
CA LEU A 179 18.36 6.66 16.67
C LEU A 179 18.82 6.36 15.23
N LYS A 180 17.88 6.23 14.28
CA LYS A 180 18.22 6.11 12.86
C LYS A 180 18.86 7.38 12.32
N VAL A 181 18.32 8.55 12.69
CA VAL A 181 18.88 9.85 12.28
C VAL A 181 20.24 10.07 12.94
N ARG A 182 20.36 9.81 14.25
CA ARG A 182 21.62 9.81 15.00
C ARG A 182 22.73 9.04 14.27
N LYS A 183 22.42 7.81 13.86
CA LYS A 183 23.37 6.98 13.11
C LYS A 183 23.82 7.64 11.80
N GLN A 184 22.89 8.18 11.01
CA GLN A 184 23.23 8.86 9.75
C GLN A 184 24.09 10.11 9.98
N PHE A 185 23.81 10.89 11.03
CA PHE A 185 24.65 12.04 11.38
C PHE A 185 26.07 11.57 11.73
N LYS A 186 26.19 10.55 12.58
CA LYS A 186 27.49 9.95 12.93
C LYS A 186 28.25 9.48 11.68
N ASP A 187 27.58 8.79 10.77
CA ASP A 187 28.19 8.30 9.53
C ASP A 187 28.72 9.48 8.68
N ILE A 188 27.97 10.59 8.56
CA ILE A 188 28.42 11.81 7.86
C ILE A 188 29.67 12.40 8.50
N PHE A 189 29.69 12.53 9.83
CA PHE A 189 30.86 13.04 10.53
C PHE A 189 32.09 12.15 10.33
N CYS A 190 31.94 10.83 10.44
CA CYS A 190 33.02 9.90 10.15
C CYS A 190 33.54 10.02 8.71
N GLN A 191 32.65 10.18 7.73
CA GLN A 191 33.05 10.40 6.34
C GLN A 191 33.77 11.73 6.11
N MET A 192 33.50 12.74 6.93
CA MET A 192 34.19 14.02 6.94
C MET A 192 35.51 13.98 7.75
N GLY A 193 35.89 12.82 8.28
CA GLY A 193 37.14 12.62 9.03
C GLY A 193 37.05 12.95 10.52
N PHE A 194 35.86 13.21 11.06
CA PHE A 194 35.68 13.50 12.49
C PHE A 194 35.75 12.22 13.32
N GLU A 195 36.40 12.32 14.48
CA GLU A 195 36.41 11.26 15.47
C GLU A 195 35.44 11.55 16.62
N GLU A 196 34.71 10.52 17.06
CA GLU A 196 33.74 10.63 18.14
C GLU A 196 34.42 10.82 19.51
N MET A 197 33.99 11.83 20.26
CA MET A 197 34.43 12.08 21.63
C MET A 197 33.59 11.27 22.63
N PRO A 198 34.19 10.78 23.72
CA PRO A 198 33.44 10.09 24.78
C PRO A 198 32.56 11.06 25.58
N THR A 199 31.30 10.67 25.85
CA THR A 199 30.27 11.58 26.41
C THR A 199 29.65 11.11 27.73
N ASN A 200 30.19 10.04 28.32
CA ASN A 200 29.61 9.24 29.42
C ASN A 200 29.47 9.93 30.79
N ASN A 201 29.53 11.27 30.88
CA ASN A 201 29.43 11.99 32.14
C ASN A 201 28.13 12.81 32.21
N PHE A 202 27.17 12.31 33.00
CA PHE A 202 25.99 13.05 33.43
C PHE A 202 26.17 13.44 34.90
N LEU A 203 26.01 14.72 35.21
CA LEU A 203 26.11 15.26 36.58
C LEU A 203 24.70 15.63 37.09
N PRO A 204 24.41 15.66 38.40
CA PRO A 204 23.05 15.83 38.93
C PRO A 204 22.39 17.20 38.67
N GLU A 205 21.07 17.22 38.85
CA GLU A 205 20.15 18.32 38.52
C GLU A 205 20.23 19.46 39.54
N ASP A 206 20.76 20.61 39.15
CA ASP A 206 20.23 21.95 39.49
C ASP A 206 21.09 23.10 38.91
N TYR A 207 20.39 24.22 38.67
CA TYR A 207 20.89 25.59 38.45
C TYR A 207 21.17 26.08 37.02
N VAL A 208 20.49 27.18 36.67
CA VAL A 208 20.78 28.06 35.52
C VAL A 208 20.72 29.50 36.03
N GLU A 209 21.85 30.07 36.42
CA GLU A 209 22.02 31.52 36.41
C GLU A 209 23.25 31.92 35.63
N ARG A 210 23.12 33.03 34.89
CA ARG A 210 24.22 33.68 34.20
C ARG A 210 25.12 34.34 35.23
N VAL A 211 26.18 33.63 35.63
CA VAL A 211 27.24 34.16 36.48
C VAL A 211 27.89 35.36 35.78
N ARG A 212 27.57 36.59 36.22
CA ARG A 212 28.19 37.82 35.71
C ARG A 212 29.54 38.13 36.36
N GLN A 213 29.79 37.57 37.55
CA GLN A 213 31.04 37.68 38.28
C GLN A 213 31.48 36.30 38.73
N TRP A 214 32.68 35.87 38.32
CA TRP A 214 33.19 34.54 38.65
C TRP A 214 33.34 34.35 40.16
N LYS A 215 32.84 33.23 40.68
CA LYS A 215 33.00 32.80 42.07
C LYS A 215 33.42 31.34 42.10
N ARG A 216 34.47 31.01 42.87
CA ARG A 216 34.99 29.64 42.98
C ARG A 216 33.96 28.67 43.56
N GLU A 217 33.23 29.10 44.60
CA GLU A 217 32.16 28.30 45.22
C GLU A 217 31.06 27.95 44.21
N GLU A 218 30.72 28.89 43.33
CA GLU A 218 29.74 28.66 42.25
C GLU A 218 30.27 27.69 41.20
N ALA A 219 31.53 27.85 40.78
CA ALA A 219 32.17 26.99 39.78
C ALA A 219 32.37 25.53 40.24
N ASN A 220 32.42 25.29 41.56
CA ASN A 220 32.56 23.97 42.15
C ASN A 220 31.23 23.19 42.26
N LYS A 221 30.09 23.84 41.97
CA LYS A 221 28.79 23.16 42.00
C LYS A 221 28.67 22.19 40.82
N ASN A 222 28.12 21.01 41.10
CA ASN A 222 27.77 20.04 40.06
C ASN A 222 26.45 20.46 39.40
N LEU A 223 26.37 20.30 38.07
CA LEU A 223 25.19 20.62 37.27
C LEU A 223 25.03 19.64 36.10
N LEU A 224 23.78 19.27 35.78
CA LEU A 224 23.44 18.53 34.56
C LEU A 224 23.98 19.29 33.35
N ARG A 225 24.69 18.57 32.49
CA ARG A 225 25.33 19.16 31.32
C ARG A 225 24.28 19.89 30.48
N THR A 226 24.44 21.21 30.41
CA THR A 226 23.51 22.13 29.77
C THR A 226 23.82 22.44 28.32
N HIS A 227 24.96 21.96 27.78
CA HIS A 227 25.34 21.96 26.37
C HIS A 227 26.48 20.95 26.12
N THR A 228 26.60 20.42 24.89
CA THR A 228 27.73 19.56 24.47
C THR A 228 29.09 20.27 24.54
N THR A 229 29.11 21.60 24.51
CA THR A 229 30.34 22.40 24.53
C THR A 229 31.18 22.17 25.78
N ALA A 230 30.58 21.77 26.90
CA ALA A 230 31.31 21.41 28.11
C ALA A 230 32.25 20.20 27.91
N VAL A 231 31.87 19.23 27.06
CA VAL A 231 32.73 18.10 26.71
C VAL A 231 33.84 18.55 25.76
N SER A 232 33.50 19.42 24.79
CA SER A 232 34.47 20.03 23.88
C SER A 232 35.58 20.77 24.65
N SER A 233 35.21 21.54 25.67
CA SER A 233 36.18 22.19 26.57
C SER A 233 37.07 21.18 27.31
N ARG A 234 36.52 20.07 27.80
CA ARG A 234 37.30 19.01 28.48
C ARG A 234 38.28 18.33 27.53
N MET A 235 37.84 18.04 26.30
CA MET A 235 38.69 17.45 25.28
C MET A 235 39.80 18.41 24.86
N LEU A 236 39.49 19.67 24.56
CA LEU A 236 40.49 20.68 24.22
C LEU A 236 41.52 20.87 25.34
N TYR A 237 41.09 20.83 26.60
CA TYR A 237 41.99 20.89 27.75
C TYR A 237 42.89 19.65 27.86
N ALA A 238 42.35 18.45 27.60
CA ALA A 238 43.16 17.23 27.56
C ALA A 238 44.17 17.28 26.41
N LEU A 239 43.73 17.70 25.24
CA LEU A 239 44.53 17.81 24.04
C LEU A 239 45.63 18.87 24.19
N ALA A 240 45.37 19.98 24.88
CA ALA A 240 46.40 20.97 25.22
C ALA A 240 47.55 20.41 26.07
N LYS A 241 47.31 19.32 26.81
CA LYS A 241 48.34 18.62 27.61
C LYS A 241 49.09 17.56 26.83
N GLU A 242 48.52 17.06 25.74
CA GLU A 242 49.14 16.08 24.87
C GLU A 242 49.89 16.83 23.76
N SER A 243 51.20 16.61 23.59
CA SER A 243 52.00 17.29 22.55
C SER A 243 51.76 16.72 21.13
N SER A 244 50.52 16.35 20.83
CA SER A 244 50.11 15.59 19.64
C SER A 244 49.46 16.48 18.58
N PRO A 245 49.38 16.05 17.29
CA PRO A 245 48.64 16.79 16.27
C PRO A 245 47.16 16.95 16.66
N PHE A 246 46.51 17.97 16.10
CA PHE A 246 45.13 18.34 16.41
C PHE A 246 44.15 17.74 15.39
N PRO A 247 43.53 16.55 15.62
CA PRO A 247 42.52 16.02 14.70
C PRO A 247 41.14 16.67 14.91
N PRO A 248 40.27 16.70 13.87
CA PRO A 248 38.87 17.09 14.00
C PRO A 248 38.09 16.09 14.87
N LYS A 249 37.23 16.59 15.77
CA LYS A 249 36.48 15.79 16.74
C LYS A 249 34.99 16.16 16.78
N GLN A 250 34.12 15.20 17.05
CA GLN A 250 32.66 15.39 17.18
C GLN A 250 32.17 14.92 18.55
N ASN A 251 31.24 15.65 19.15
CA ASN A 251 30.51 15.28 20.36
C ASN A 251 29.04 15.02 20.05
N GLU A 252 28.49 13.93 20.59
CA GLU A 252 27.06 13.65 20.55
C GLU A 252 26.54 13.36 21.96
N ALA A 253 25.72 14.27 22.50
CA ALA A 253 25.25 14.09 23.86
C ALA A 253 23.94 14.87 24.15
N VAL A 254 23.20 14.43 25.17
CA VAL A 254 21.88 14.99 25.53
C VAL A 254 22.00 16.44 26.06
N ASP A 255 21.12 17.37 25.70
CA ASP A 255 21.14 18.80 26.03
C ASP A 255 19.71 19.40 26.21
N ARG A 256 19.57 20.66 26.71
CA ARG A 256 18.28 21.28 27.14
C ARG A 256 18.05 22.74 26.71
N THR A 257 16.94 23.01 26.02
CA THR A 257 16.44 24.34 25.58
C THR A 257 14.93 24.40 25.26
N HIS A 258 14.20 23.28 25.07
CA HIS A 258 12.73 23.28 24.82
C HIS A 258 11.95 22.08 25.42
N LEU A 259 12.59 20.92 25.57
CA LEU A 259 12.20 19.82 26.45
C LEU A 259 13.15 19.78 27.65
N ALA A 260 12.83 19.02 28.70
CA ALA A 260 13.75 18.79 29.84
C ALA A 260 15.05 18.10 29.41
N GLU A 261 15.01 17.34 28.30
CA GLU A 261 16.14 16.61 27.70
C GLU A 261 15.92 16.50 26.17
N PHE A 262 16.96 16.69 25.37
CA PHE A 262 17.04 16.46 23.92
C PHE A 262 18.46 16.08 23.50
N HIS A 263 18.77 15.84 22.23
CA HIS A 263 20.11 15.45 21.77
C HIS A 263 20.75 16.59 20.99
N GLN A 264 21.93 17.03 21.43
CA GLN A 264 22.75 17.96 20.69
C GLN A 264 23.91 17.21 20.04
N ILE A 265 24.17 17.55 18.79
CA ILE A 265 25.36 17.14 18.06
C ILE A 265 26.23 18.37 17.88
N GLU A 266 27.52 18.22 18.16
CA GLU A 266 28.52 19.28 18.02
C GLU A 266 29.76 18.75 17.29
N GLY A 267 30.24 19.49 16.29
CA GLY A 267 31.52 19.26 15.64
C GLY A 267 32.50 20.36 16.01
N LEU A 268 33.77 20.02 16.15
CA LEU A 268 34.84 21.00 16.30
C LEU A 268 36.08 20.58 15.49
N VAL A 269 36.77 21.58 14.94
CA VAL A 269 38.07 21.43 14.29
C VAL A 269 39.04 22.35 15.00
N CYS A 270 40.16 21.78 15.44
CA CYS A 270 41.25 22.49 16.07
C CYS A 270 42.44 22.40 15.13
N ASP A 271 42.95 23.53 14.65
CA ASP A 271 44.11 23.56 13.76
C ASP A 271 44.74 24.97 13.74
N ARG A 272 45.91 25.11 13.11
CA ARG A 272 46.59 26.39 12.91
C ARG A 272 46.03 27.09 11.68
N GLY A 273 45.83 28.40 11.78
CA GLY A 273 45.41 29.21 10.63
C GLY A 273 43.93 29.11 10.23
N LEU A 274 43.07 28.43 11.01
CA LEU A 274 41.63 28.38 10.72
C LEU A 274 40.99 29.77 10.72
N THR A 275 40.16 30.00 9.72
CA THR A 275 39.41 31.23 9.46
C THR A 275 37.90 30.99 9.55
N LEU A 276 37.12 32.08 9.50
CA LEU A 276 35.67 31.96 9.36
C LEU A 276 35.27 31.30 8.02
N GLY A 277 36.10 31.41 6.98
CA GLY A 277 35.90 30.74 5.69
C GLY A 277 35.92 29.22 5.84
N ASP A 278 36.82 28.70 6.66
CA ASP A 278 36.93 27.25 6.92
C ASP A 278 35.69 26.73 7.67
N LEU A 279 35.19 27.48 8.66
CA LEU A 279 33.92 27.15 9.31
C LEU A 279 32.76 27.12 8.32
N ILE A 280 32.67 28.10 7.43
CA ILE A 280 31.64 28.14 6.40
C ILE A 280 31.77 26.93 5.46
N GLY A 281 32.99 26.60 5.02
CA GLY A 281 33.26 25.46 4.15
C GLY A 281 32.88 24.12 4.79
N VAL A 282 33.27 23.90 6.06
CA VAL A 282 32.89 22.71 6.82
C VAL A 282 31.37 22.60 6.96
N LEU A 283 30.68 23.70 7.27
CA LEU A 283 29.22 23.72 7.36
C LEU A 283 28.56 23.46 6.01
N GLN A 284 29.09 24.02 4.91
CA GLN A 284 28.60 23.78 3.56
C GLN A 284 28.69 22.29 3.19
N GLU A 285 29.83 21.67 3.43
CA GLU A 285 30.04 20.24 3.17
C GLU A 285 29.11 19.37 4.03
N PHE A 286 29.04 19.65 5.33
CA PHE A 286 28.19 18.93 6.27
C PHE A 286 26.71 18.98 5.86
N PHE A 287 26.18 20.18 5.60
CA PHE A 287 24.78 20.34 5.21
C PHE A 287 24.50 19.86 3.78
N SER A 288 25.47 19.92 2.87
CA SER A 288 25.36 19.31 1.53
C SER A 288 25.09 17.81 1.65
N ARG A 289 25.87 17.09 2.48
CA ARG A 289 25.65 15.66 2.77
C ARG A 289 24.31 15.37 3.44
N LEU A 290 23.75 16.33 4.18
CA LEU A 290 22.39 16.23 4.71
C LEU A 290 21.29 16.47 3.65
N GLY A 291 21.65 16.79 2.41
CA GLY A 291 20.73 17.13 1.32
C GLY A 291 20.26 18.59 1.32
N MET A 292 20.98 19.48 2.01
CA MET A 292 20.65 20.91 2.13
C MET A 292 21.73 21.77 1.46
N SER A 293 21.47 22.20 0.22
CA SER A 293 22.42 23.01 -0.56
C SER A 293 22.24 24.53 -0.42
N LYS A 294 21.06 25.00 -0.01
CA LYS A 294 20.74 26.43 0.08
C LYS A 294 21.02 26.98 1.47
N LEU A 295 22.28 27.30 1.74
CA LEU A 295 22.71 27.85 3.04
C LEU A 295 22.85 29.38 2.99
N ARG A 296 22.49 30.02 4.10
CA ARG A 296 22.76 31.45 4.35
C ARG A 296 23.31 31.60 5.75
N PHE A 297 24.37 32.38 5.89
CA PHE A 297 25.03 32.65 7.16
C PHE A 297 24.67 34.04 7.66
N LYS A 298 24.40 34.17 8.96
CA LYS A 298 24.05 35.43 9.60
C LYS A 298 24.95 35.63 10.83
N PRO A 299 25.55 36.82 11.00
CA PRO A 299 26.27 37.15 12.23
C PRO A 299 25.36 37.01 13.46
N ALA A 300 25.89 36.38 14.51
CA ALA A 300 25.21 36.22 15.79
C ALA A 300 26.21 36.37 16.94
N TYR A 301 25.80 36.98 18.04
CA TYR A 301 26.61 37.06 19.26
C TYR A 301 26.26 35.91 20.20
N LYS A 302 27.26 35.08 20.53
CA LYS A 302 27.13 33.99 21.49
C LYS A 302 28.40 33.90 22.36
N PRO A 303 28.27 33.91 23.70
CA PRO A 303 29.39 33.65 24.61
C PRO A 303 29.98 32.24 24.39
N THR A 304 29.10 31.28 24.13
CA THR A 304 29.36 29.90 23.69
C THR A 304 28.08 29.41 22.98
N GLY A 305 28.13 29.00 21.69
CA GLY A 305 27.02 28.26 21.06
C GLY A 305 26.63 28.55 19.59
N ASN A 306 26.01 27.52 18.99
CA ASN A 306 25.53 27.26 17.61
C ASN A 306 26.59 27.06 16.53
N SER A 307 27.36 28.07 16.15
CA SER A 307 28.52 27.89 15.28
C SER A 307 29.40 29.12 15.38
N GLY A 308 30.71 28.94 15.51
CA GLY A 308 31.64 30.06 15.63
C GLY A 308 33.07 29.62 15.88
N MET A 309 33.92 30.62 16.09
CA MET A 309 35.31 30.44 16.48
C MET A 309 35.42 30.57 18.00
N PHE A 310 36.10 29.64 18.66
CA PHE A 310 36.37 29.79 20.08
C PHE A 310 37.34 30.95 20.31
N ARG A 311 37.02 31.70 21.37
CA ARG A 311 37.74 32.89 21.76
C ARG A 311 39.11 32.54 22.34
N PRO A 312 40.18 33.33 22.06
CA PRO A 312 41.49 33.11 22.67
C PRO A 312 41.44 33.07 24.20
N GLU A 313 40.56 33.87 24.82
CA GLU A 313 40.39 33.91 26.28
C GLU A 313 39.82 32.61 26.87
N MET A 314 39.24 31.74 26.04
CA MET A 314 38.84 30.38 26.42
C MET A 314 39.97 29.37 26.19
N LEU A 315 40.71 29.50 25.09
CA LEU A 315 41.71 28.51 24.65
C LEU A 315 43.05 28.66 25.36
N GLN A 316 43.55 29.88 25.51
CA GLN A 316 44.87 30.16 26.07
C GLN A 316 45.01 29.68 27.52
N PRO A 317 44.02 29.87 28.43
CA PRO A 317 44.10 29.34 29.79
C PRO A 317 44.13 27.81 29.86
N MET A 318 43.73 27.11 28.78
CA MET A 318 43.81 25.65 28.70
C MET A 318 45.23 25.17 28.37
N GLY A 319 46.11 26.05 27.87
CA GLY A 319 47.47 25.73 27.43
C GLY A 319 47.63 25.55 25.92
N LEU A 320 46.62 25.90 25.11
CA LEU A 320 46.73 25.82 23.65
C LEU A 320 47.66 26.94 23.12
N PRO A 321 48.52 26.66 22.11
CA PRO A 321 49.38 27.66 21.49
C PRO A 321 48.60 28.84 20.89
N GLU A 322 49.20 30.03 20.88
CA GLU A 322 48.54 31.27 20.40
C GLU A 322 48.19 31.28 18.92
N ASP A 323 48.80 30.42 18.12
CA ASP A 323 48.53 30.29 16.69
C ASP A 323 47.56 29.16 16.36
N VAL A 324 47.10 28.41 17.36
CA VAL A 324 46.02 27.44 17.25
C VAL A 324 44.67 28.15 17.32
N ARG A 325 43.74 27.73 16.46
CA ARG A 325 42.36 28.21 16.40
C ARG A 325 41.43 27.02 16.48
N VAL A 326 40.25 27.24 17.03
CA VAL A 326 39.19 26.22 17.07
C VAL A 326 37.92 26.79 16.48
N ILE A 327 37.39 26.08 15.49
CA ILE A 327 36.06 26.33 14.93
C ILE A 327 35.13 25.23 15.44
N ALA A 328 33.91 25.58 15.81
CA ALA A 328 32.93 24.62 16.29
C ALA A 328 31.53 24.97 15.80
N TRP A 329 30.67 23.96 15.72
CA TRP A 329 29.25 24.12 15.44
C TRP A 329 28.43 23.04 16.11
N GLY A 330 27.15 23.30 16.32
CA GLY A 330 26.23 22.32 16.87
C GLY A 330 24.80 22.56 16.44
N LEU A 331 24.01 21.50 16.53
CA LEU A 331 22.61 21.47 16.13
C LEU A 331 21.86 20.42 16.96
N SER A 332 20.55 20.61 17.13
CA SER A 332 19.70 19.62 17.80
C SER A 332 19.29 18.52 16.83
N LEU A 333 19.34 17.25 17.24
CA LEU A 333 18.96 16.11 16.41
C LEU A 333 17.45 16.00 16.18
N GLU A 334 16.65 16.50 17.11
CA GLU A 334 15.20 16.39 17.11
C GLU A 334 14.57 17.17 15.96
N ARG A 335 15.05 18.39 15.67
CA ARG A 335 14.48 19.21 14.58
C ARG A 335 14.62 18.54 13.20
N PRO A 336 15.82 18.09 12.76
CA PRO A 336 15.96 17.32 11.53
C PRO A 336 15.08 16.08 11.50
N THR A 337 14.98 15.37 12.63
CA THR A 337 14.17 14.16 12.73
C THR A 337 12.68 14.45 12.59
N MET A 338 12.19 15.51 13.24
CA MET A 338 10.79 15.93 13.14
C MET A 338 10.42 16.32 11.71
N ILE A 339 11.29 17.03 11.00
CA ILE A 339 11.10 17.39 9.59
C ILE A 339 11.12 16.14 8.70
N LEU A 340 12.07 15.22 8.91
CA LEU A 340 12.21 14.03 8.07
C LEU A 340 11.04 13.05 8.20
N TYR A 341 10.49 12.91 9.41
CA TYR A 341 9.43 11.95 9.72
C TYR A 341 8.04 12.58 9.85
N ASP A 342 7.90 13.86 9.51
CA ASP A 342 6.63 14.61 9.55
C ASP A 342 5.97 14.54 10.95
N ILE A 343 6.73 14.94 11.97
CA ILE A 343 6.30 14.92 13.38
C ILE A 343 6.18 16.36 13.87
N ASP A 344 4.95 16.79 14.15
CA ASP A 344 4.68 18.15 14.62
C ASP A 344 5.07 18.39 16.08
N ASN A 345 5.00 17.35 16.91
CA ASN A 345 5.24 17.45 18.34
C ASN A 345 6.43 16.60 18.78
N ILE A 346 7.45 17.25 19.32
CA ILE A 346 8.66 16.62 19.84
C ILE A 346 8.39 15.56 20.92
N ARG A 347 7.30 15.68 21.71
CA ARG A 347 6.87 14.65 22.68
C ARG A 347 6.36 13.37 22.03
N GLY A 348 5.95 13.46 20.75
CA GLY A 348 5.63 12.31 19.92
C GLY A 348 6.87 11.63 19.34
N LEU A 349 8.04 12.28 19.45
CA LEU A 349 9.33 11.75 19.02
C LEU A 349 10.11 11.14 20.18
N PHE A 350 10.08 11.72 21.39
CA PHE A 350 10.88 11.22 22.51
C PHE A 350 10.10 11.25 23.83
N GLY A 351 10.31 10.22 24.66
CA GLY A 351 9.70 10.04 25.97
C GLY A 351 8.70 8.88 26.05
N HIS A 352 8.16 8.65 27.25
CA HIS A 352 7.26 7.52 27.54
C HIS A 352 5.92 7.57 26.79
N LYS A 353 5.56 8.71 26.18
CA LYS A 353 4.32 8.90 25.40
C LYS A 353 4.49 8.62 23.90
N VAL A 354 5.62 8.06 23.49
CA VAL A 354 5.90 7.77 22.08
C VAL A 354 4.91 6.73 21.53
N ASN A 355 4.46 6.92 20.29
CA ASN A 355 3.55 5.98 19.64
C ASN A 355 4.34 4.81 19.03
N LEU A 356 4.24 3.63 19.65
CA LEU A 356 4.94 2.43 19.18
C LEU A 356 4.52 1.99 17.77
N ALA A 357 3.24 2.15 17.39
CA ALA A 357 2.78 1.82 16.05
C ALA A 357 3.48 2.69 14.98
N LYS A 358 3.69 3.98 15.29
CA LYS A 358 4.48 4.87 14.42
C LYS A 358 5.94 4.43 14.32
N ILE A 359 6.53 3.90 15.39
CA ILE A 359 7.89 3.33 15.35
C ILE A 359 7.93 2.09 14.46
N LYS A 360 6.91 1.22 14.52
CA LYS A 360 6.87 0.02 13.68
C LYS A 360 6.75 0.33 12.19
N GLN A 361 6.02 1.38 11.85
CA GLN A 361 5.73 1.79 10.48
C GLN A 361 6.74 2.81 9.92
N ASN A 362 7.72 3.24 10.73
CA ASN A 362 8.63 4.30 10.32
C ASN A 362 9.49 3.87 9.12
N ARG A 363 9.72 4.80 8.20
CA ARG A 363 10.51 4.54 7.00
C ARG A 363 12.01 4.42 7.34
N LEU A 364 12.79 3.95 6.39
CA LEU A 364 14.25 4.01 6.47
C LEU A 364 14.72 5.47 6.45
N CYS A 365 15.67 5.81 7.32
CA CYS A 365 16.36 7.09 7.27
C CYS A 365 17.32 7.08 6.08
N ARG A 366 17.12 7.99 5.12
CA ARG A 366 17.94 8.10 3.89
C ARG A 366 18.73 9.40 3.81
N ILE A 367 18.97 10.06 4.94
CA ILE A 367 19.87 11.23 4.98
C ILE A 367 21.26 10.79 4.51
N GLY A 368 21.90 11.56 3.64
CA GLY A 368 23.25 11.26 3.14
C GLY A 368 23.34 10.10 2.15
N ILE A 369 22.22 9.49 1.78
CA ILE A 369 22.15 8.48 0.72
C ILE A 369 21.59 9.21 -0.49
N GLU A 370 22.46 9.63 -1.41
CA GLU A 370 22.02 10.16 -2.70
C GLU A 370 21.05 9.16 -3.34
N SER A 371 20.00 9.69 -3.96
CA SER A 371 19.16 8.89 -4.85
C SER A 371 20.03 8.55 -6.05
N ALA A 372 20.63 7.36 -6.04
CA ALA A 372 21.29 6.80 -7.21
C ALA A 372 20.35 6.81 -8.42
#